data_AF-A0A7M1ASZ0-F1
#
_entry.id   AF-A0A7M1ASZ0-F1
#
_cell.length_a   1.000
_cell.length_b   1.000
_cell.length_c   1.000
_cell.angle_alpha   90.00
_cell.angle_beta   90.00
_cell.angle_gamma   90.00
#
_symmetry.space_group_name_H-M   'P 1'
#
loop_
_entity.id
_entity.type
_entity.pdbx_description
1 polymer ?
#
loop_
_entity_poly.entity_id
_entity_poly.type
_entity_poly.pdbx_seq_one_letter_code
_entity_poly.pdbx_strand_id
1 'polypeptide(L)'
;MKTLIFSLLLLSTSLLARGYNPQEICVNVDKAVKEANFIYKKFDDPTNALVLLNGTDFRSITYRKPDCMTEKQYLSYLEKYAFYSAKSTKNSRNTRTLEEFVKKYPNRPNFLLYLANAYENNYFSQNYYRNKGKMRTQAIDTYKKYIELAKKQKQRVDKHALEFVKSGGLKKAEKTWGKYLNPQNKIPLGSFQAYYIDTREPKKVIYSEGVDTVSINYPYDQFHNINSANFGGYWVGKVKYDKDTKENIVIYQSQATTRIIVDGYIIYDGTNSAEIPYEFKKGVHTIEVEHLNRWHTTNLLVKILPMVKKYSRNELQAVLKPLVEQQTQFWYVGVYESERKGNDITLRIQKSDKPVVLMLQSHRMVTWNIVNDYNVEIKAIVANSTSMVSSISGDVKNSKIFFTDYPVGRGYKSGLEEKRNQKCKCIANGILTCGSSSGFDADTIPKMFGKKIRGFSGKYRTAILAVPQVQMSDKIYREIEVRKEKIDALRAKCTKNKQINTEDLFR
;
A
#
# COMPACT_ATOMS: atom_id res chain seq x y z
N MET A 1 -0.63 29.30 -36.01
CA MET A 1 -1.05 28.99 -34.62
C MET A 1 0.06 29.27 -33.58
N LYS A 2 1.32 28.91 -33.83
CA LYS A 2 2.47 29.24 -32.94
C LYS A 2 2.76 30.75 -32.82
N THR A 3 2.47 31.53 -33.86
CA THR A 3 2.73 32.98 -33.92
C THR A 3 1.74 33.83 -33.12
N LEU A 4 0.49 33.39 -32.94
CA LEU A 4 -0.53 34.13 -32.18
C LEU A 4 -0.36 33.99 -30.66
N ILE A 5 0.23 32.88 -30.21
CA ILE A 5 0.53 32.59 -28.80
C ILE A 5 1.63 33.53 -28.29
N PHE A 6 2.60 33.87 -29.15
CA PHE A 6 3.69 34.78 -28.80
C PHE A 6 3.24 36.24 -28.63
N SER A 7 2.26 36.69 -29.42
CA SER A 7 1.73 38.06 -29.34
C SER A 7 0.86 38.32 -28.11
N LEU A 8 0.15 37.32 -27.58
CA LEU A 8 -0.60 37.47 -26.32
C LEU A 8 0.29 37.40 -25.06
N LEU A 9 1.40 36.65 -25.12
CA LEU A 9 2.32 36.48 -23.99
C LEU A 9 3.21 37.70 -23.72
N LEU A 10 3.40 38.59 -24.71
CA LEU A 10 4.22 39.79 -24.59
C LEU A 10 3.49 41.02 -24.01
N LEU A 11 2.18 40.92 -23.75
CA LEU A 11 1.37 42.03 -23.20
C LEU A 11 1.14 41.95 -21.68
N SER A 12 1.67 40.94 -20.98
CA SER A 12 1.32 40.68 -19.57
C SER A 12 2.47 40.68 -18.56
N THR A 13 3.70 41.04 -18.94
CA THR A 13 4.87 40.93 -18.04
C THR A 13 5.22 42.20 -17.26
N SER A 14 4.57 43.33 -17.50
CA SER A 14 4.91 44.61 -16.84
C SER A 14 4.06 44.98 -15.61
N LEU A 15 3.13 44.14 -15.16
CA LEU A 15 2.12 44.53 -14.15
C LEU A 15 2.12 43.74 -12.83
N LEU A 16 3.06 42.82 -12.62
CA LEU A 16 3.11 41.99 -11.41
C LEU A 16 3.56 42.72 -10.12
N ALA A 17 3.88 44.02 -10.17
CA ALA A 17 4.40 44.78 -9.03
C ALA A 17 3.54 45.98 -8.57
N ARG A 18 2.39 46.27 -9.21
CA ARG A 18 1.45 47.31 -8.72
C ARG A 18 0.31 46.65 -7.95
N GLY A 19 0.09 47.08 -6.71
CA GLY A 19 -1.13 46.77 -5.97
C GLY A 19 -2.33 47.24 -6.80
N TYR A 20 -3.05 46.28 -7.39
CA TYR A 20 -4.06 46.56 -8.42
C TYR A 20 -5.36 47.06 -7.78
N ASN A 21 -5.91 48.15 -8.30
CA ASN A 21 -7.21 48.67 -7.89
C ASN A 21 -8.32 47.98 -8.72
N PRO A 22 -9.25 47.21 -8.12
CA PRO A 22 -10.34 46.55 -8.84
C PRO A 22 -11.25 47.49 -9.64
N GLN A 23 -11.24 48.79 -9.33
CA GLN A 23 -11.98 49.82 -10.06
C GLN A 23 -11.38 50.10 -11.44
N GLU A 24 -10.06 49.94 -11.63
CA GLU A 24 -9.40 50.15 -12.93
C GLU A 24 -9.82 49.09 -13.96
N ILE A 25 -10.28 47.93 -13.49
CA ILE A 25 -10.83 46.86 -14.32
C ILE A 25 -12.12 47.31 -14.98
N CYS A 26 -12.88 48.26 -14.41
CA CYS A 26 -14.14 48.73 -14.98
C CYS A 26 -13.99 49.40 -16.35
N VAL A 27 -12.81 49.91 -16.68
CA VAL A 27 -12.49 50.42 -18.03
C VAL A 27 -12.33 49.28 -19.05
N ASN A 28 -12.02 48.06 -18.58
CA ASN A 28 -11.70 46.90 -19.39
C ASN A 28 -12.57 45.65 -19.10
N VAL A 29 -13.66 45.75 -18.32
CA VAL A 29 -14.49 44.59 -17.95
C VAL A 29 -15.06 43.89 -19.19
N ASP A 30 -15.56 44.66 -20.16
CA ASP A 30 -16.10 44.08 -21.39
C ASP A 30 -15.03 43.36 -22.21
N LYS A 31 -13.80 43.89 -22.20
CA LYS A 31 -12.65 43.26 -22.82
C LYS A 31 -12.28 41.97 -22.11
N ALA A 32 -12.16 41.98 -20.78
CA ALA A 32 -11.87 40.80 -19.98
C ALA A 32 -12.95 39.71 -20.13
N VAL A 33 -14.23 40.09 -20.16
CA VAL A 33 -15.35 39.15 -20.40
C VAL A 33 -15.32 38.58 -21.82
N LYS A 34 -15.01 39.41 -22.84
CA LYS A 34 -14.83 38.95 -24.23
C LYS A 34 -13.65 38.00 -24.37
N GLU A 35 -12.51 38.31 -23.75
CA GLU A 35 -11.33 37.45 -23.70
C GLU A 35 -11.63 36.12 -23.00
N ALA A 36 -12.35 36.14 -21.87
CA ALA A 36 -12.84 34.94 -21.20
C ALA A 36 -13.62 34.04 -22.15
N ASN A 37 -14.59 34.64 -22.83
CA ASN A 37 -15.52 33.94 -23.71
C ASN A 37 -14.78 33.43 -24.95
N PHE A 38 -13.79 34.16 -25.45
CA PHE A 38 -12.92 33.72 -26.52
C PHE A 38 -12.07 32.53 -26.09
N ILE A 39 -11.39 32.62 -24.95
CA ILE A 39 -10.61 31.51 -24.38
C ILE A 39 -11.51 30.29 -24.22
N TYR A 40 -12.73 30.49 -23.68
CA TYR A 40 -13.70 29.42 -23.50
C TYR A 40 -14.16 28.76 -24.79
N LYS A 41 -14.32 29.53 -25.88
CA LYS A 41 -14.77 29.01 -27.18
C LYS A 41 -13.65 28.38 -28.01
N LYS A 42 -12.39 28.74 -27.75
CA LYS A 42 -11.25 28.39 -28.63
C LYS A 42 -10.28 27.39 -28.04
N PHE A 43 -10.26 27.20 -26.72
CA PHE A 43 -9.32 26.30 -26.06
C PHE A 43 -10.04 25.12 -25.43
N ASP A 44 -9.88 23.96 -26.06
CA ASP A 44 -10.39 22.69 -25.53
C ASP A 44 -9.50 22.15 -24.39
N ASP A 45 -8.24 22.60 -24.30
CA ASP A 45 -7.32 22.24 -23.20
C ASP A 45 -7.55 23.14 -21.98
N PRO A 46 -8.10 22.60 -20.87
CA PRO A 46 -8.38 23.36 -19.67
C PRO A 46 -7.14 23.93 -18.99
N THR A 47 -5.98 23.31 -19.19
CA THR A 47 -4.71 23.74 -18.60
C THR A 47 -4.21 25.01 -19.29
N ASN A 48 -4.19 25.02 -20.62
CA ASN A 48 -3.80 26.20 -21.38
C ASN A 48 -4.81 27.33 -21.22
N ALA A 49 -6.12 27.02 -21.18
CA ALA A 49 -7.16 27.99 -20.88
C ALA A 49 -6.90 28.64 -19.51
N LEU A 50 -6.64 27.85 -18.47
CA LEU A 50 -6.37 28.39 -17.13
C LEU A 50 -5.09 29.23 -17.07
N VAL A 51 -4.03 28.86 -17.79
CA VAL A 51 -2.80 29.66 -17.89
C VAL A 51 -3.10 31.03 -18.49
N LEU A 52 -3.89 31.09 -19.56
CA LEU A 52 -4.29 32.35 -20.21
C LEU A 52 -5.19 33.20 -19.30
N LEU A 53 -6.12 32.57 -18.57
CA LEU A 53 -6.94 33.27 -17.58
C LEU A 53 -6.04 33.81 -16.45
N ASN A 54 -5.07 33.05 -15.96
CA ASN A 54 -4.17 33.53 -14.91
C ASN A 54 -3.17 34.60 -15.37
N GLY A 55 -2.88 34.67 -16.67
CA GLY A 55 -1.97 35.65 -17.29
C GLY A 55 -2.64 36.95 -17.74
N THR A 56 -3.94 37.10 -17.54
CA THR A 56 -4.71 38.31 -17.87
C THR A 56 -5.17 39.00 -16.57
N ASP A 57 -5.84 40.15 -16.70
CA ASP A 57 -6.55 40.83 -15.59
C ASP A 57 -7.63 39.94 -14.93
N PHE A 58 -7.81 38.71 -15.43
CA PHE A 58 -8.78 37.76 -14.94
C PHE A 58 -8.59 37.39 -13.47
N ARG A 59 -7.33 37.26 -13.03
CA ARG A 59 -7.03 36.74 -11.71
C ARG A 59 -7.43 37.71 -10.60
N SER A 60 -7.34 39.02 -10.83
CA SER A 60 -7.72 40.04 -9.84
C SER A 60 -9.22 40.05 -9.56
N ILE A 61 -10.06 39.83 -10.59
CA ILE A 61 -11.52 39.69 -10.46
C ILE A 61 -11.88 38.51 -9.53
N THR A 62 -11.07 37.45 -9.47
CA THR A 62 -11.39 36.31 -8.59
C THR A 62 -11.39 36.66 -7.10
N TYR A 63 -10.65 37.70 -6.69
CA TYR A 63 -10.54 38.12 -5.29
C TYR A 63 -11.63 39.11 -4.87
N ARG A 64 -12.02 40.06 -5.75
CA ARG A 64 -13.01 41.09 -5.44
C ARG A 64 -13.87 41.42 -6.67
N LYS A 65 -15.19 41.54 -6.45
CA LYS A 65 -16.15 41.96 -7.47
C LYS A 65 -15.92 43.43 -7.85
N PRO A 66 -15.73 43.78 -9.14
CA PRO A 66 -15.75 45.16 -9.59
C PRO A 66 -17.14 45.79 -9.44
N ASP A 67 -17.23 47.10 -9.19
CA ASP A 67 -18.52 47.77 -8.95
C ASP A 67 -19.37 47.82 -10.22
N CYS A 68 -18.75 47.92 -11.39
CA CYS A 68 -19.38 47.87 -12.71
C CYS A 68 -19.93 46.48 -13.10
N MET A 69 -19.63 45.40 -12.35
CA MET A 69 -20.20 44.08 -12.61
C MET A 69 -21.44 43.83 -11.77
N THR A 70 -22.52 43.40 -12.43
CA THR A 70 -23.66 42.81 -11.72
C THR A 70 -23.24 41.51 -11.03
N GLU A 71 -23.93 41.17 -9.94
CA GLU A 71 -23.68 39.91 -9.21
C GLU A 71 -23.81 38.69 -10.15
N LYS A 72 -24.76 38.72 -11.08
CA LYS A 72 -24.98 37.66 -12.08
C LYS A 72 -23.76 37.49 -13.01
N GLN A 73 -23.21 38.59 -13.52
CA GLN A 73 -22.03 38.56 -14.39
C GLN A 73 -20.79 38.06 -13.63
N TYR A 74 -20.60 38.56 -12.41
CA TYR A 74 -19.49 38.17 -11.55
C TYR A 74 -19.54 36.67 -11.18
N LEU A 75 -20.72 36.15 -10.85
CA LEU A 75 -20.86 34.73 -10.52
C LEU A 75 -20.68 33.82 -11.74
N SER A 76 -21.24 34.20 -12.89
CA SER A 76 -21.02 33.46 -14.15
C SER A 76 -19.53 33.41 -14.51
N TYR A 77 -18.82 34.49 -14.22
CA TYR A 77 -17.39 34.59 -14.40
C TYR A 77 -16.61 33.65 -13.46
N LEU A 78 -16.92 33.66 -12.16
CA LEU A 78 -16.27 32.79 -11.19
C LEU A 78 -16.52 31.31 -11.49
N GLU A 79 -17.73 30.95 -11.96
CA GLU A 79 -18.06 29.57 -12.34
C GLU A 79 -17.18 29.07 -13.50
N LYS A 80 -16.90 29.91 -14.51
CA LYS A 80 -15.99 29.55 -15.60
C LYS A 80 -14.56 29.37 -15.12
N TYR A 81 -14.07 30.28 -14.27
CA TYR A 81 -12.75 30.16 -13.67
C TYR A 81 -12.65 28.87 -12.84
N ALA A 82 -13.68 28.57 -12.05
CA ALA A 82 -13.75 27.38 -11.22
C ALA A 82 -13.73 26.08 -12.05
N PHE A 83 -14.48 26.05 -13.16
CA PHE A 83 -14.48 24.92 -14.10
C PHE A 83 -13.07 24.61 -14.64
N TYR A 84 -12.35 25.62 -15.13
CA TYR A 84 -10.99 25.44 -15.65
C TYR A 84 -9.99 25.09 -14.55
N SER A 85 -10.14 25.72 -13.39
CA SER A 85 -9.32 25.45 -12.19
C SER A 85 -9.43 24.00 -11.75
N ALA A 86 -10.65 23.44 -11.77
CA ALA A 86 -10.90 22.06 -11.40
C ALA A 86 -10.35 21.05 -12.40
N LYS A 87 -10.37 21.37 -13.70
CA LYS A 87 -9.90 20.47 -14.77
C LYS A 87 -8.40 20.55 -15.07
N SER A 88 -7.69 21.56 -14.57
CA SER A 88 -6.25 21.69 -14.77
C SER A 88 -5.49 20.62 -13.97
N THR A 89 -4.73 19.77 -14.67
CA THR A 89 -4.01 18.63 -14.08
C THR A 89 -2.68 19.00 -13.40
N LYS A 90 -2.25 20.26 -13.48
CA LYS A 90 -0.88 20.68 -13.10
C LYS A 90 -0.76 21.52 -11.82
N ASN A 91 -1.84 21.84 -11.10
CA ASN A 91 -1.73 22.80 -9.99
C ASN A 91 -2.64 22.53 -8.79
N SER A 92 -2.08 21.88 -7.76
CA SER A 92 -2.76 21.67 -6.47
C SER A 92 -3.17 22.97 -5.76
N ARG A 93 -2.56 24.13 -6.11
CA ARG A 93 -2.91 25.45 -5.55
C ARG A 93 -4.32 25.91 -5.92
N ASN A 94 -4.89 25.39 -7.01
CA ASN A 94 -6.24 25.77 -7.46
C ASN A 94 -7.34 25.31 -6.49
N THR A 95 -7.08 24.23 -5.74
CA THR A 95 -8.02 23.70 -4.75
C THR A 95 -8.38 24.74 -3.69
N ARG A 96 -7.40 25.51 -3.21
CA ARG A 96 -7.60 26.55 -2.20
C ARG A 96 -8.52 27.67 -2.70
N THR A 97 -8.35 28.09 -3.95
CA THR A 97 -9.23 29.12 -4.55
C THR A 97 -10.67 28.60 -4.67
N LEU A 98 -10.85 27.33 -5.02
CA LEU A 98 -12.18 26.70 -5.06
C LEU A 98 -12.81 26.58 -3.66
N GLU A 99 -12.01 26.27 -2.63
CA GLU A 99 -12.45 26.27 -1.24
C GLU A 99 -12.96 27.67 -0.81
N GLU A 100 -12.25 28.73 -1.21
CA GLU A 100 -12.68 30.12 -0.94
C GLU A 100 -13.98 30.47 -1.66
N PHE A 101 -14.18 30.01 -2.90
CA PHE A 101 -15.44 30.22 -3.62
C PHE A 101 -16.61 29.50 -2.95
N VAL A 102 -16.42 28.24 -2.51
CA VAL A 102 -17.45 27.51 -1.76
C VAL A 102 -17.75 28.20 -0.44
N LYS A 103 -16.73 28.72 0.26
CA LYS A 103 -16.91 29.47 1.52
C LYS A 103 -17.72 30.75 1.30
N LYS A 104 -17.44 31.51 0.24
CA LYS A 104 -18.11 32.77 -0.08
C LYS A 104 -19.52 32.55 -0.65
N TYR A 105 -19.72 31.46 -1.38
CA TYR A 105 -20.96 31.14 -2.10
C TYR A 105 -21.44 29.71 -1.82
N PRO A 106 -21.76 29.37 -0.55
CA PRO A 106 -22.07 27.99 -0.15
C PRO A 106 -23.34 27.43 -0.80
N ASN A 107 -24.25 28.31 -1.26
CA ASN A 107 -25.51 27.94 -1.90
C ASN A 107 -25.40 27.77 -3.43
N ARG A 108 -24.19 27.70 -4.00
CA ARG A 108 -23.97 27.50 -5.44
C ARG A 108 -23.47 26.07 -5.72
N PRO A 109 -24.33 25.17 -6.25
CA PRO A 109 -23.96 23.77 -6.52
C PRO A 109 -22.73 23.62 -7.41
N ASN A 110 -22.56 24.47 -8.41
CA ASN A 110 -21.45 24.38 -9.36
C ASN A 110 -20.07 24.53 -8.67
N PHE A 111 -19.94 25.41 -7.67
CA PHE A 111 -18.66 25.55 -6.95
C PHE A 111 -18.33 24.29 -6.14
N LEU A 112 -19.33 23.65 -5.52
CA LEU A 112 -19.14 22.37 -4.85
C LEU A 112 -18.74 21.27 -5.85
N LEU A 113 -19.39 21.22 -7.02
CA LEU A 113 -19.04 20.28 -8.08
C LEU A 113 -17.59 20.47 -8.55
N TYR A 114 -17.16 21.70 -8.80
CA TYR A 114 -15.79 22.00 -9.24
C TYR A 114 -14.76 21.73 -8.15
N LEU A 115 -15.05 22.04 -6.89
CA LEU A 115 -14.17 21.69 -5.78
C LEU A 115 -14.03 20.17 -5.63
N ALA A 116 -15.13 19.42 -5.74
CA ALA A 116 -15.10 17.96 -5.68
C ALA A 116 -14.26 17.36 -6.82
N ASN A 117 -14.43 17.84 -8.06
CA ASN A 117 -13.60 17.48 -9.20
C ASN A 117 -12.11 17.75 -8.95
N ALA A 118 -11.77 18.88 -8.32
CA ALA A 118 -10.38 19.20 -7.99
C ALA A 118 -9.79 18.23 -6.96
N TYR A 119 -10.55 17.88 -5.90
CA TYR A 119 -10.12 16.86 -4.93
C TYR A 119 -9.97 15.49 -5.59
N GLU A 120 -10.90 15.11 -6.47
CA GLU A 120 -10.84 13.86 -7.24
C GLU A 120 -9.60 13.82 -8.15
N ASN A 121 -9.33 14.89 -8.89
CA ASN A 121 -8.14 14.99 -9.72
C ASN A 121 -6.85 14.89 -8.89
N ASN A 122 -6.80 15.51 -7.71
CA ASN A 122 -5.68 15.35 -6.79
C ASN A 122 -5.56 13.91 -6.27
N TYR A 123 -6.68 13.22 -6.01
CA TYR A 123 -6.69 11.82 -5.60
C TYR A 123 -6.10 10.89 -6.68
N PHE A 124 -6.40 11.13 -7.96
CA PHE A 124 -5.91 10.29 -9.06
C PHE A 124 -4.53 10.70 -9.62
N SER A 125 -4.12 11.96 -9.51
CA SER A 125 -2.86 12.47 -10.08
C SER A 125 -1.64 12.35 -9.16
N GLN A 126 -1.81 12.23 -7.83
CA GLN A 126 -0.66 12.25 -6.92
C GLN A 126 0.12 10.92 -6.86
N ASN A 127 1.38 10.98 -7.29
CA ASN A 127 2.43 9.97 -7.04
C ASN A 127 2.91 9.93 -5.57
N TYR A 128 2.49 10.90 -4.74
CA TYR A 128 2.88 10.98 -3.33
C TYR A 128 1.80 10.40 -2.41
N TYR A 129 2.04 9.17 -1.94
CA TYR A 129 1.14 8.36 -1.12
C TYR A 129 0.61 9.03 0.17
N ARG A 130 1.24 10.09 0.69
CA ARG A 130 0.94 10.62 2.04
C ARG A 130 -0.47 11.23 2.22
N ASN A 131 -1.12 11.73 1.16
CA ASN A 131 -2.41 12.44 1.29
C ASN A 131 -3.56 11.85 0.45
N LYS A 132 -3.35 10.72 -0.23
CA LYS A 132 -4.31 10.15 -1.18
C LYS A 132 -5.67 9.83 -0.52
N GLY A 133 -5.65 9.21 0.67
CA GLY A 133 -6.88 8.91 1.43
C GLY A 133 -7.68 10.17 1.80
N LYS A 134 -6.99 11.24 2.22
CA LYS A 134 -7.62 12.51 2.58
C LYS A 134 -8.33 13.15 1.38
N MET A 135 -7.67 13.21 0.22
CA MET A 135 -8.26 13.78 -1.00
C MET A 135 -9.51 13.00 -1.45
N ARG A 136 -9.49 11.66 -1.37
CA ARG A 136 -10.66 10.81 -1.65
C ARG A 136 -11.84 11.17 -0.74
N THR A 137 -11.62 11.24 0.57
CA THR A 137 -12.67 11.58 1.53
C THR A 137 -13.23 12.98 1.26
N GLN A 138 -12.36 13.97 1.03
CA GLN A 138 -12.79 15.34 0.70
C GLN A 138 -13.61 15.40 -0.59
N ALA A 139 -13.21 14.65 -1.63
CA ALA A 139 -13.98 14.55 -2.87
C ALA A 139 -15.38 13.97 -2.61
N ILE A 140 -15.48 12.83 -1.92
CA ILE A 140 -16.75 12.17 -1.61
C ILE A 140 -17.67 13.10 -0.81
N ASP A 141 -17.16 13.72 0.26
CA ASP A 141 -17.95 14.58 1.13
C ASP A 141 -18.44 15.83 0.40
N THR A 142 -17.60 16.40 -0.47
CA THR A 142 -17.96 17.56 -1.28
C THR A 142 -18.99 17.19 -2.35
N TYR A 143 -18.86 16.03 -3.00
CA TYR A 143 -19.88 15.54 -3.94
C TYR A 143 -21.22 15.28 -3.24
N LYS A 144 -21.24 14.71 -2.03
CA LYS A 144 -22.48 14.53 -1.25
C LYS A 144 -23.20 15.87 -1.02
N LYS A 145 -22.47 16.90 -0.57
CA LYS A 145 -23.01 18.26 -0.39
C LYS A 145 -23.54 18.84 -1.70
N TYR A 146 -22.80 18.67 -2.79
CA TYR A 146 -23.25 19.07 -4.13
C TYR A 146 -24.58 18.39 -4.51
N ILE A 147 -24.68 17.06 -4.36
CA ILE A 147 -25.86 16.28 -4.72
C ILE A 147 -27.08 16.73 -3.91
N GLU A 148 -26.92 16.90 -2.60
CA GLU A 148 -27.99 17.38 -1.71
C GLU A 148 -28.49 18.76 -2.13
N LEU A 149 -27.57 19.71 -2.35
CA LEU A 149 -27.91 21.08 -2.71
C LEU A 149 -28.54 21.16 -4.11
N ALA A 150 -28.00 20.43 -5.09
CA ALA A 150 -28.54 20.38 -6.45
C ALA A 150 -29.98 19.82 -6.45
N LYS A 151 -30.24 18.74 -5.69
CA LYS A 151 -31.60 18.19 -5.51
C LYS A 151 -32.54 19.20 -4.86
N LYS A 152 -32.11 19.87 -3.77
CA LYS A 152 -32.90 20.91 -3.09
C LYS A 152 -33.27 22.06 -4.04
N GLN A 153 -32.38 22.42 -4.95
CA GLN A 153 -32.58 23.47 -5.95
C GLN A 153 -33.27 22.98 -7.24
N LYS A 154 -33.75 21.72 -7.28
CA LYS A 154 -34.35 21.08 -8.47
C LYS A 154 -33.45 21.14 -9.71
N GLN A 155 -32.13 21.14 -9.52
CA GLN A 155 -31.15 21.10 -10.60
C GLN A 155 -30.84 19.65 -10.99
N ARG A 156 -30.47 19.44 -12.26
CA ARG A 156 -29.97 18.15 -12.73
C ARG A 156 -28.67 17.82 -11.99
N VAL A 157 -28.66 16.68 -11.31
CA VAL A 157 -27.47 16.16 -10.63
C VAL A 157 -26.53 15.52 -11.65
N ASP A 158 -25.24 15.81 -11.53
CA ASP A 158 -24.19 15.20 -12.32
C ASP A 158 -24.13 13.67 -12.08
N LYS A 159 -24.12 12.90 -13.17
CA LYS A 159 -24.13 11.42 -13.11
C LYS A 159 -22.81 10.87 -12.57
N HIS A 160 -21.69 11.50 -12.90
CA HIS A 160 -20.37 11.10 -12.42
C HIS A 160 -20.26 11.32 -10.90
N ALA A 161 -20.74 12.46 -10.39
CA ALA A 161 -20.80 12.72 -8.95
C ALA A 161 -21.59 11.64 -8.18
N LEU A 162 -22.75 11.23 -8.69
CA LEU A 162 -23.55 10.15 -8.09
C LEU A 162 -22.80 8.81 -8.06
N GLU A 163 -22.18 8.44 -9.17
CA GLU A 163 -21.43 7.18 -9.30
C GLU A 163 -20.14 7.20 -8.45
N PHE A 164 -19.46 8.34 -8.39
CA PHE A 164 -18.29 8.53 -7.55
C PHE A 164 -18.66 8.38 -6.07
N VAL A 165 -19.74 8.99 -5.60
CA VAL A 165 -20.18 8.79 -4.21
C VAL A 165 -20.60 7.34 -3.95
N LYS A 166 -21.35 6.72 -4.87
CA LYS A 166 -21.84 5.34 -4.74
C LYS A 166 -20.71 4.31 -4.66
N SER A 167 -19.68 4.46 -5.50
CA SER A 167 -18.49 3.61 -5.51
C SER A 167 -17.51 3.91 -4.38
N GLY A 168 -17.80 4.92 -3.55
CA GLY A 168 -16.85 5.43 -2.57
C GLY A 168 -15.62 6.02 -3.25
N GLY A 169 -15.72 6.63 -4.41
CA GLY A 169 -14.63 7.31 -5.11
C GLY A 169 -13.63 6.36 -5.77
N LEU A 170 -14.06 5.13 -6.06
CA LEU A 170 -13.24 4.13 -6.74
C LEU A 170 -13.47 4.20 -8.25
N LYS A 171 -12.41 4.01 -9.03
CA LYS A 171 -12.50 3.99 -10.49
C LYS A 171 -13.10 2.66 -10.94
N LYS A 172 -14.16 2.71 -11.76
CA LYS A 172 -14.70 1.51 -12.42
C LYS A 172 -13.67 0.93 -13.39
N ALA A 173 -13.48 -0.38 -13.38
CA ALA A 173 -12.64 -1.06 -14.35
C ALA A 173 -13.33 -1.05 -15.73
N GLU A 174 -12.73 -0.37 -16.71
CA GLU A 174 -13.27 -0.32 -18.08
C GLU A 174 -13.19 -1.69 -18.78
N LYS A 175 -12.14 -2.45 -18.47
CA LYS A 175 -11.88 -3.79 -18.98
C LYS A 175 -11.27 -4.64 -17.87
N THR A 176 -11.76 -5.87 -17.72
CA THR A 176 -11.16 -6.90 -16.85
C THR A 176 -10.73 -8.10 -17.67
N TRP A 177 -9.81 -8.90 -17.14
CA TRP A 177 -9.34 -10.12 -17.79
C TRP A 177 -10.42 -11.20 -17.81
N GLY A 178 -11.39 -11.14 -16.88
CA GLY A 178 -12.51 -12.09 -16.79
C GLY A 178 -13.28 -12.27 -18.08
N LYS A 179 -13.49 -11.18 -18.86
CA LYS A 179 -14.16 -11.25 -20.16
C LYS A 179 -13.46 -12.19 -21.15
N TYR A 180 -12.14 -12.34 -21.04
CA TYR A 180 -11.31 -13.13 -21.96
C TYR A 180 -10.94 -14.49 -21.39
N LEU A 181 -10.60 -14.54 -20.09
CA LEU A 181 -10.07 -15.75 -19.44
C LEU A 181 -11.15 -16.59 -18.76
N ASN A 182 -12.29 -15.99 -18.39
CA ASN A 182 -13.45 -16.68 -17.81
C ASN A 182 -14.75 -16.33 -18.56
N PRO A 183 -14.86 -16.63 -19.86
CA PRO A 183 -16.02 -16.24 -20.66
C PRO A 183 -17.32 -16.92 -20.21
N GLN A 184 -17.25 -18.07 -19.52
CA GLN A 184 -18.41 -18.75 -18.93
C GLN A 184 -18.89 -18.10 -17.63
N ASN A 185 -18.16 -17.11 -17.10
CA ASN A 185 -18.47 -16.39 -15.86
C ASN A 185 -18.70 -17.32 -14.66
N LYS A 186 -17.94 -18.43 -14.59
CA LYS A 186 -17.98 -19.36 -13.46
C LYS A 186 -17.13 -18.80 -12.34
N ILE A 187 -17.77 -18.32 -11.28
CA ILE A 187 -17.10 -17.68 -10.15
C ILE A 187 -17.50 -18.40 -8.86
N PRO A 188 -16.58 -19.14 -8.21
CA PRO A 188 -16.89 -19.88 -6.99
C PRO A 188 -17.11 -18.96 -5.78
N LEU A 189 -17.89 -19.43 -4.80
CA LEU A 189 -18.11 -18.76 -3.52
C LEU A 189 -17.18 -19.36 -2.46
N GLY A 190 -16.44 -18.51 -1.73
CA GLY A 190 -15.52 -18.92 -0.67
C GLY A 190 -14.14 -19.40 -1.14
N SER A 191 -13.92 -19.44 -2.45
CA SER A 191 -12.64 -19.79 -3.07
C SER A 191 -12.45 -18.98 -4.37
N PHE A 192 -11.39 -19.28 -5.12
CA PHE A 192 -11.07 -18.62 -6.39
C PHE A 192 -10.94 -19.66 -7.50
N GLN A 193 -11.34 -19.27 -8.71
CA GLN A 193 -10.88 -19.92 -9.92
C GLN A 193 -9.68 -19.14 -10.45
N ALA A 194 -8.55 -19.83 -10.61
CA ALA A 194 -7.31 -19.30 -11.16
C ALA A 194 -7.16 -19.64 -12.64
N TYR A 195 -6.55 -18.74 -13.39
CA TYR A 195 -6.19 -18.87 -14.80
C TYR A 195 -4.78 -18.34 -15.01
N TYR A 196 -3.91 -19.15 -15.59
CA TYR A 196 -2.50 -18.83 -15.80
C TYR A 196 -2.19 -18.72 -17.28
N ILE A 197 -1.45 -17.69 -17.65
CA ILE A 197 -1.10 -17.36 -19.03
C ILE A 197 0.39 -17.06 -19.14
N ASP A 198 0.94 -17.27 -20.34
CA ASP A 198 2.19 -16.63 -20.76
C ASP A 198 1.80 -15.31 -21.44
N THR A 199 2.37 -14.20 -20.98
CA THR A 199 2.02 -12.85 -21.46
C THR A 199 2.43 -12.60 -22.91
N ARG A 200 3.24 -13.48 -23.52
CA ARG A 200 3.53 -13.48 -24.95
C ARG A 200 2.35 -14.00 -25.78
N GLU A 201 1.49 -14.83 -25.20
CA GLU A 201 0.26 -15.38 -25.80
C GLU A 201 -0.95 -15.10 -24.89
N PRO A 202 -1.31 -13.84 -24.60
CA PRO A 202 -2.16 -13.47 -23.46
C PRO A 202 -3.63 -13.91 -23.59
N LYS A 203 -4.05 -14.43 -24.75
CA LYS A 203 -5.40 -14.96 -24.99
C LYS A 203 -5.50 -16.48 -24.76
N LYS A 204 -4.37 -17.15 -24.55
CA LYS A 204 -4.30 -18.60 -24.36
C LYS A 204 -4.10 -18.91 -22.88
N VAL A 205 -5.11 -19.53 -22.28
CA VAL A 205 -4.99 -20.11 -20.93
C VAL A 205 -4.10 -21.35 -21.03
N ILE A 206 -2.98 -21.33 -20.31
CA ILE A 206 -2.06 -22.48 -20.22
C ILE A 206 -2.60 -23.51 -19.23
N TYR A 207 -3.11 -23.03 -18.10
CA TYR A 207 -3.69 -23.87 -17.07
C TYR A 207 -4.73 -23.10 -16.24
N SER A 208 -5.70 -23.81 -15.68
CA SER A 208 -6.69 -23.26 -14.75
C SER A 208 -7.02 -24.26 -13.64
N GLU A 209 -7.27 -23.76 -12.44
CA GLU A 209 -7.58 -24.59 -11.26
C GLU A 209 -8.39 -23.81 -10.21
N GLY A 210 -9.14 -24.55 -9.40
CA GLY A 210 -9.76 -23.99 -8.20
C GLY A 210 -8.74 -23.90 -7.07
N VAL A 211 -8.66 -22.76 -6.40
CA VAL A 211 -7.71 -22.50 -5.30
C VAL A 211 -8.40 -21.78 -4.16
N ASP A 212 -8.01 -22.08 -2.92
CA ASP A 212 -8.57 -21.39 -1.75
C ASP A 212 -8.02 -19.98 -1.57
N THR A 213 -6.81 -19.72 -2.08
CA THR A 213 -6.10 -18.46 -1.89
C THR A 213 -5.39 -18.01 -3.17
N VAL A 214 -5.28 -16.70 -3.33
CA VAL A 214 -4.50 -16.09 -4.42
C VAL A 214 -3.04 -16.08 -4.00
N SER A 215 -2.31 -17.14 -4.34
CA SER A 215 -0.88 -17.27 -4.03
C SER A 215 -0.13 -17.94 -5.16
N ILE A 216 1.04 -17.41 -5.50
CA ILE A 216 1.98 -18.05 -6.39
C ILE A 216 3.42 -17.70 -5.99
N ASN A 217 4.28 -18.71 -5.90
CA ASN A 217 5.69 -18.55 -5.55
C ASN A 217 6.51 -19.59 -6.30
N TYR A 218 7.24 -19.17 -7.34
CA TYR A 218 8.15 -20.04 -8.07
C TYR A 218 9.27 -19.26 -8.78
N PRO A 219 10.46 -19.85 -8.93
CA PRO A 219 11.54 -19.30 -9.73
C PRO A 219 11.52 -19.83 -11.17
N TYR A 220 12.03 -19.02 -12.11
CA TYR A 220 12.25 -19.36 -13.51
C TYR A 220 11.01 -19.97 -14.17
N ASP A 221 11.01 -21.24 -14.57
CA ASP A 221 9.95 -21.90 -15.34
C ASP A 221 9.26 -23.05 -14.59
N GLN A 222 9.46 -23.14 -13.27
CA GLN A 222 9.02 -24.28 -12.44
C GLN A 222 7.49 -24.42 -12.26
N PHE A 223 6.68 -23.57 -12.89
CA PHE A 223 5.22 -23.61 -12.78
C PHE A 223 4.57 -23.66 -14.17
N HIS A 224 4.00 -24.82 -14.51
CA HIS A 224 3.39 -25.11 -15.83
C HIS A 224 4.28 -24.76 -17.02
N ASN A 225 5.61 -24.82 -16.85
CA ASN A 225 6.61 -24.41 -17.85
C ASN A 225 6.43 -22.95 -18.33
N ILE A 226 5.79 -22.10 -17.52
CA ILE A 226 5.64 -20.67 -17.80
C ILE A 226 6.86 -19.95 -17.24
N ASN A 227 7.66 -19.33 -18.11
CA ASN A 227 8.75 -18.49 -17.66
C ASN A 227 8.21 -17.35 -16.78
N SER A 228 8.74 -17.25 -15.56
CA SER A 228 8.35 -16.29 -14.54
C SER A 228 8.37 -14.85 -15.04
N ALA A 229 9.31 -14.47 -15.92
CA ALA A 229 9.35 -13.11 -16.47
C ALA A 229 8.15 -12.79 -17.38
N ASN A 230 7.47 -13.81 -17.88
CA ASN A 230 6.28 -13.72 -18.74
C ASN A 230 5.02 -14.24 -18.03
N PHE A 231 5.05 -14.43 -16.72
CA PHE A 231 3.90 -14.96 -16.01
C PHE A 231 2.77 -13.94 -15.91
N GLY A 232 1.58 -14.33 -16.34
CA GLY A 232 0.33 -13.66 -16.05
C GLY A 232 -0.63 -14.56 -15.27
N GLY A 233 -1.31 -14.01 -14.28
CA GLY A 233 -2.30 -14.73 -13.48
C GLY A 233 -3.59 -13.94 -13.30
N TYR A 234 -4.72 -14.62 -13.43
CA TYR A 234 -6.04 -14.10 -13.12
C TYR A 234 -6.74 -15.00 -12.12
N TRP A 235 -7.22 -14.41 -11.03
CA TRP A 235 -8.03 -15.11 -10.04
C TRP A 235 -9.36 -14.40 -9.89
N VAL A 236 -10.44 -15.17 -9.82
CA VAL A 236 -11.77 -14.63 -9.60
C VAL A 236 -12.56 -15.50 -8.62
N GLY A 237 -13.17 -14.85 -7.64
CA GLY A 237 -13.90 -15.51 -6.56
C GLY A 237 -14.98 -14.62 -5.98
N LYS A 238 -15.89 -15.20 -5.20
CA LYS A 238 -16.91 -14.49 -4.44
C LYS A 238 -16.70 -14.67 -2.96
N VAL A 239 -16.92 -13.59 -2.21
CA VAL A 239 -17.00 -13.61 -0.75
C VAL A 239 -18.38 -13.13 -0.31
N LYS A 240 -18.88 -13.65 0.81
CA LYS A 240 -20.18 -13.26 1.37
C LYS A 240 -19.99 -12.71 2.78
N TYR A 241 -20.65 -11.59 3.05
CA TYR A 241 -20.72 -10.99 4.38
C TYR A 241 -22.18 -10.81 4.79
N ASP A 242 -22.52 -11.25 6.01
CA ASP A 242 -23.88 -11.13 6.54
C ASP A 242 -24.21 -9.73 7.10
N LYS A 243 -23.19 -8.89 7.26
CA LYS A 243 -23.24 -7.49 7.67
C LYS A 243 -22.11 -6.69 7.02
N ASP A 244 -22.23 -5.36 7.02
CA ASP A 244 -21.14 -4.47 6.63
C ASP A 244 -19.89 -4.81 7.46
N THR A 245 -18.78 -5.10 6.78
CA THR A 245 -17.56 -5.66 7.38
C THR A 245 -16.34 -4.93 6.86
N LYS A 246 -15.45 -4.52 7.78
CA LYS A 246 -14.19 -3.85 7.49
C LYS A 246 -13.05 -4.86 7.52
N GLU A 247 -12.33 -4.97 6.42
CA GLU A 247 -11.24 -5.91 6.20
C GLU A 247 -10.02 -5.17 5.64
N ASN A 248 -8.86 -5.82 5.71
CA ASN A 248 -7.65 -5.40 5.01
C ASN A 248 -7.37 -6.36 3.86
N ILE A 249 -7.26 -5.80 2.66
CA ILE A 249 -6.80 -6.53 1.48
C ILE A 249 -5.29 -6.34 1.41
N VAL A 250 -4.56 -7.41 1.70
CA VAL A 250 -3.10 -7.43 1.79
C VAL A 250 -2.53 -8.02 0.51
N ILE A 251 -1.63 -7.28 -0.12
CA ILE A 251 -0.92 -7.65 -1.33
C ILE A 251 0.56 -7.72 -0.99
N TYR A 252 1.14 -8.91 -1.13
CA TYR A 252 2.57 -9.09 -1.20
C TYR A 252 2.95 -9.42 -2.64
N GLN A 253 3.84 -8.62 -3.23
CA GLN A 253 4.36 -8.86 -4.57
C GLN A 253 5.83 -8.43 -4.70
N SER A 254 6.55 -9.10 -5.60
CA SER A 254 7.88 -8.66 -6.06
C SER A 254 7.77 -7.76 -7.29
N GLN A 255 8.81 -7.66 -8.12
CA GLN A 255 8.87 -6.85 -9.34
C GLN A 255 7.78 -7.26 -10.37
N ALA A 256 6.58 -6.71 -10.17
CA ALA A 256 5.34 -7.08 -10.84
C ALA A 256 4.36 -5.90 -10.86
N THR A 257 3.24 -6.07 -11.55
CA THR A 257 2.05 -5.22 -11.43
C THR A 257 0.87 -6.09 -11.05
N THR A 258 0.12 -5.67 -10.04
CA THR A 258 -1.14 -6.31 -9.65
C THR A 258 -2.27 -5.29 -9.68
N ARG A 259 -3.42 -5.73 -10.15
CA ARG A 259 -4.68 -4.99 -10.08
C ARG A 259 -5.70 -5.82 -9.32
N ILE A 260 -6.34 -5.22 -8.31
CA ILE A 260 -7.44 -5.83 -7.57
C ILE A 260 -8.71 -5.04 -7.81
N ILE A 261 -9.76 -5.77 -8.15
CA ILE A 261 -11.07 -5.23 -8.51
C ILE A 261 -12.11 -5.90 -7.61
N VAL A 262 -12.95 -5.09 -6.95
CA VAL A 262 -14.09 -5.55 -6.16
C VAL A 262 -15.36 -4.99 -6.78
N ASP A 263 -16.29 -5.88 -7.14
CA ASP A 263 -17.56 -5.54 -7.81
C ASP A 263 -17.39 -4.63 -9.05
N GLY A 264 -16.32 -4.86 -9.81
CA GLY A 264 -15.99 -4.08 -11.00
C GLY A 264 -15.30 -2.73 -10.72
N TYR A 265 -14.99 -2.39 -9.47
CA TYR A 265 -14.24 -1.18 -9.11
C TYR A 265 -12.81 -1.52 -8.69
N ILE A 266 -11.86 -0.77 -9.24
CA ILE A 266 -10.43 -0.92 -8.95
C ILE A 266 -10.16 -0.40 -7.54
N ILE A 267 -9.75 -1.29 -6.65
CA ILE A 267 -9.32 -0.94 -5.28
C ILE A 267 -7.80 -0.82 -5.18
N TYR A 268 -7.08 -1.49 -6.09
CA TYR A 268 -5.62 -1.47 -6.18
C TYR A 268 -5.19 -1.61 -7.63
N ASP A 269 -4.20 -0.83 -8.04
CA ASP A 269 -3.50 -0.96 -9.32
C ASP A 269 -2.09 -0.42 -9.12
N GLY A 270 -1.09 -1.30 -9.08
CA GLY A 270 0.26 -0.87 -8.75
C GLY A 270 1.31 -1.97 -8.70
N THR A 271 2.54 -1.54 -8.44
CA THR A 271 3.76 -2.37 -8.48
C THR A 271 4.33 -2.70 -7.11
N ASN A 272 3.80 -2.11 -6.03
CA ASN A 272 4.31 -2.26 -4.67
C ASN A 272 3.46 -3.25 -3.87
N SER A 273 4.02 -3.86 -2.83
CA SER A 273 3.19 -4.51 -1.83
C SER A 273 2.34 -3.46 -1.08
N ALA A 274 1.13 -3.81 -0.65
CA ALA A 274 0.18 -2.87 -0.05
C ALA A 274 -0.76 -3.55 0.95
N GLU A 275 -1.25 -2.79 1.92
CA GLU A 275 -2.33 -3.18 2.83
C GLU A 275 -3.44 -2.14 2.69
N ILE A 276 -4.61 -2.57 2.20
CA ILE A 276 -5.69 -1.67 1.77
C ILE A 276 -6.91 -1.92 2.64
N PRO A 277 -7.28 -0.97 3.53
CA PRO A 277 -8.53 -1.07 4.26
C PRO A 277 -9.71 -0.94 3.29
N TYR A 278 -10.61 -1.90 3.35
CA TYR A 278 -11.80 -1.95 2.51
C TYR A 278 -13.03 -2.33 3.34
N GLU A 279 -14.15 -1.65 3.09
CA GLU A 279 -15.42 -1.94 3.74
C GLU A 279 -16.33 -2.68 2.75
N PHE A 280 -16.47 -3.97 2.95
CA PHE A 280 -17.45 -4.78 2.24
C PHE A 280 -18.83 -4.48 2.82
N LYS A 281 -19.81 -4.34 1.94
CA LYS A 281 -21.20 -4.20 2.35
C LYS A 281 -21.78 -5.57 2.69
N LYS A 282 -22.94 -5.59 3.36
CA LYS A 282 -23.70 -6.83 3.47
C LYS A 282 -24.03 -7.36 2.06
N GLY A 283 -23.75 -8.63 1.81
CA GLY A 283 -24.07 -9.28 0.54
C GLY A 283 -22.93 -10.14 0.00
N VAL A 284 -23.02 -10.44 -1.30
CA VAL A 284 -22.02 -11.20 -2.06
C VAL A 284 -21.22 -10.24 -2.91
N HIS A 285 -19.90 -10.31 -2.80
CA HIS A 285 -18.97 -9.46 -3.51
C HIS A 285 -18.09 -10.29 -4.43
N THR A 286 -17.88 -9.81 -5.65
CA THR A 286 -16.95 -10.44 -6.60
C THR A 286 -15.57 -9.80 -6.45
N ILE A 287 -14.54 -10.63 -6.40
CA ILE A 287 -13.15 -10.21 -6.27
C ILE A 287 -12.38 -10.78 -7.45
N GLU A 288 -11.72 -9.88 -8.17
CA GLU A 288 -10.84 -10.20 -9.28
C GLU A 288 -9.43 -9.71 -8.95
N VAL A 289 -8.43 -10.58 -9.17
CA VAL A 289 -7.01 -10.25 -9.06
C VAL A 289 -6.36 -10.53 -10.41
N GLU A 290 -5.73 -9.53 -10.97
CA GLU A 290 -4.96 -9.62 -12.21
C GLU A 290 -3.50 -9.31 -11.91
N HIS A 291 -2.58 -10.14 -12.39
CA HIS A 291 -1.17 -10.04 -12.05
C HIS A 291 -0.28 -10.24 -13.27
N LEU A 292 0.73 -9.39 -13.39
CA LEU A 292 1.80 -9.45 -14.38
C LEU A 292 3.15 -9.43 -13.68
N ASN A 293 3.91 -10.51 -13.79
CA ASN A 293 5.27 -10.54 -13.29
C ASN A 293 6.26 -10.01 -14.34
N ARG A 294 7.41 -9.46 -13.89
CA ARG A 294 8.46 -8.94 -14.77
C ARG A 294 9.87 -9.33 -14.31
N TRP A 295 9.98 -10.44 -13.59
CA TRP A 295 11.23 -10.87 -12.96
C TRP A 295 11.44 -12.38 -13.06
N HIS A 296 12.69 -12.81 -12.87
CA HIS A 296 13.05 -14.24 -12.94
C HIS A 296 12.51 -15.08 -11.77
N THR A 297 11.84 -14.46 -10.79
CA THR A 297 11.01 -15.16 -9.80
C THR A 297 9.65 -14.49 -9.70
N THR A 298 8.60 -15.30 -9.51
CA THR A 298 7.22 -14.85 -9.30
C THR A 298 6.91 -15.02 -7.83
N ASN A 299 6.45 -13.95 -7.20
CA ASN A 299 5.99 -13.95 -5.82
C ASN A 299 4.75 -13.07 -5.74
N LEU A 300 3.59 -13.67 -5.53
CA LEU A 300 2.34 -12.99 -5.26
C LEU A 300 1.63 -13.71 -4.11
N LEU A 301 1.11 -12.93 -3.18
CA LEU A 301 0.12 -13.39 -2.22
C LEU A 301 -0.88 -12.26 -2.00
N VAL A 302 -2.16 -12.56 -2.23
CA VAL A 302 -3.27 -11.67 -1.92
C VAL A 302 -4.16 -12.34 -0.89
N LYS A 303 -4.43 -11.63 0.22
CA LYS A 303 -5.32 -12.09 1.29
C LYS A 303 -6.30 -11.01 1.69
N ILE A 304 -7.47 -11.44 2.12
CA ILE A 304 -8.46 -10.61 2.80
C ILE A 304 -8.40 -11.04 4.25
N LEU A 305 -7.94 -10.14 5.12
CA LEU A 305 -7.71 -10.41 6.53
C LEU A 305 -8.48 -9.42 7.38
N PRO A 306 -8.97 -9.86 8.56
CA PRO A 306 -9.62 -8.94 9.49
C PRO A 306 -8.66 -7.81 9.85
N MET A 307 -9.22 -6.62 10.09
CA MET A 307 -8.42 -5.53 10.64
C MET A 307 -7.94 -5.91 12.04
N VAL A 308 -6.63 -6.02 12.20
CA VAL A 308 -6.00 -6.36 13.49
C VAL A 308 -5.34 -5.14 14.11
N LYS A 309 -5.44 -5.00 15.43
CA LYS A 309 -4.64 -4.02 16.16
C LYS A 309 -3.17 -4.42 16.07
N LYS A 310 -2.34 -3.51 15.58
CA LYS A 310 -0.88 -3.63 15.64
C LYS A 310 -0.40 -2.91 16.89
N TYR A 311 0.19 -3.66 17.81
CA TYR A 311 0.67 -3.14 19.08
C TYR A 311 2.03 -2.46 18.87
N SER A 312 2.18 -1.25 19.40
CA SER A 312 3.48 -0.62 19.57
C SER A 312 4.32 -1.42 20.59
N ARG A 313 5.64 -1.14 20.63
CA ARG A 313 6.55 -1.80 21.58
C ARG A 313 6.06 -1.69 23.03
N ASN A 314 5.71 -0.49 23.47
CA ASN A 314 5.33 -0.24 24.87
C ASN A 314 3.99 -0.91 25.21
N GLU A 315 3.03 -0.86 24.30
CA GLU A 315 1.76 -1.58 24.49
C GLU A 315 1.97 -3.08 24.57
N LEU A 316 2.84 -3.64 23.70
CA LEU A 316 3.16 -5.06 23.69
C LEU A 316 3.81 -5.50 25.01
N GLN A 317 4.75 -4.71 25.54
CA GLN A 317 5.35 -4.94 26.86
C GLN A 317 4.28 -4.95 27.96
N ALA A 318 3.38 -3.96 27.95
CA ALA A 318 2.32 -3.86 28.96
C ALA A 318 1.37 -5.07 28.93
N VAL A 319 0.93 -5.51 27.75
CA VAL A 319 -0.01 -6.65 27.64
C VAL A 319 0.64 -8.00 27.92
N LEU A 320 1.95 -8.14 27.70
CA LEU A 320 2.68 -9.38 27.99
C LEU A 320 3.26 -9.43 29.40
N LYS A 321 3.32 -8.32 30.13
CA LYS A 321 3.85 -8.26 31.51
C LYS A 321 3.28 -9.35 32.43
N PRO A 322 1.96 -9.62 32.49
CA PRO A 322 1.43 -10.69 33.33
C PRO A 322 1.95 -12.08 32.94
N LEU A 323 2.18 -12.31 31.64
CA LEU A 323 2.72 -13.60 31.16
C LEU A 323 4.21 -13.73 31.44
N VAL A 324 4.96 -12.64 31.44
CA VAL A 324 6.38 -12.61 31.84
C VAL A 324 6.53 -13.01 33.30
N GLU A 325 5.68 -12.48 34.19
CA GLU A 325 5.69 -12.72 35.64
C GLU A 325 5.24 -14.13 36.01
N GLN A 326 4.39 -14.75 35.19
CA GLN A 326 4.01 -16.16 35.33
C GLN A 326 5.15 -17.12 34.96
N GLN A 327 5.08 -18.39 35.41
CA GLN A 327 6.00 -19.48 35.04
C GLN A 327 5.85 -19.95 33.57
N THR A 328 5.56 -19.04 32.64
CA THR A 328 5.51 -19.34 31.20
C THR A 328 6.90 -19.46 30.60
N GLN A 329 7.01 -20.21 29.51
CA GLN A 329 8.19 -20.27 28.65
C GLN A 329 7.98 -19.45 27.38
N PHE A 330 8.99 -18.67 26.99
CA PHE A 330 8.96 -17.94 25.72
C PHE A 330 9.70 -18.74 24.67
N TRP A 331 9.05 -19.07 23.55
CA TRP A 331 9.65 -19.76 22.42
C TRP A 331 9.67 -18.84 21.21
N TYR A 332 10.83 -18.73 20.56
CA TYR A 332 11.02 -17.89 19.39
C TYR A 332 11.09 -18.72 18.11
N VAL A 333 10.40 -18.23 17.08
CA VAL A 333 10.43 -18.77 15.73
C VAL A 333 10.81 -17.65 14.76
N GLY A 334 11.94 -17.79 14.09
CA GLY A 334 12.41 -16.85 13.08
C GLY A 334 12.50 -17.50 11.70
N VAL A 335 11.87 -16.90 10.68
CA VAL A 335 12.03 -17.33 9.28
C VAL A 335 12.22 -16.15 8.33
N TYR A 336 12.86 -16.38 7.18
CA TYR A 336 12.85 -15.37 6.12
C TYR A 336 11.56 -15.50 5.28
N GLU A 337 11.24 -16.70 4.79
CA GLU A 337 10.08 -16.95 3.93
C GLU A 337 9.65 -18.43 3.92
N SER A 338 8.51 -18.72 3.28
CA SER A 338 8.02 -20.09 3.07
C SER A 338 8.65 -20.76 1.83
N GLU A 339 8.78 -22.09 1.89
CA GLU A 339 9.09 -22.94 0.72
C GLU A 339 7.84 -23.32 -0.08
N ARG A 340 6.63 -23.16 0.48
CA ARG A 340 5.37 -23.57 -0.15
C ARG A 340 4.80 -22.50 -1.06
N LYS A 341 4.13 -22.94 -2.13
CA LYS A 341 3.42 -22.07 -3.10
C LYS A 341 2.37 -21.18 -2.43
N GLY A 342 1.67 -21.70 -1.40
CA GLY A 342 0.66 -20.99 -0.60
C GLY A 342 1.24 -20.02 0.43
N ASN A 343 2.58 -19.90 0.51
CA ASN A 343 3.30 -19.11 1.49
C ASN A 343 2.95 -19.47 2.96
N ASP A 344 2.54 -20.71 3.22
CA ASP A 344 2.27 -21.23 4.55
C ASP A 344 3.48 -21.96 5.15
N ILE A 345 3.56 -21.97 6.48
CA ILE A 345 4.58 -22.69 7.25
C ILE A 345 3.86 -23.42 8.37
N THR A 346 4.05 -24.74 8.42
CA THR A 346 3.51 -25.57 9.49
C THR A 346 4.45 -25.56 10.70
N LEU A 347 3.94 -25.16 11.86
CA LEU A 347 4.65 -25.20 13.15
C LEU A 347 4.13 -26.39 13.96
N ARG A 348 4.98 -27.38 14.19
CA ARG A 348 4.67 -28.54 15.05
C ARG A 348 5.18 -28.29 16.45
N ILE A 349 4.27 -27.93 17.35
CA ILE A 349 4.56 -27.62 18.75
C ILE A 349 5.04 -28.89 19.43
N GLN A 350 6.22 -28.84 20.04
CA GLN A 350 6.79 -29.93 20.82
C GLN A 350 6.23 -29.93 22.24
N LYS A 351 6.33 -31.07 22.92
CA LYS A 351 5.86 -31.21 24.30
C LYS A 351 6.51 -30.18 25.23
N SER A 352 5.71 -29.60 26.12
CA SER A 352 6.14 -28.71 27.20
C SER A 352 5.40 -29.07 28.48
N ASP A 353 6.09 -29.02 29.60
CA ASP A 353 5.53 -29.13 30.96
C ASP A 353 5.00 -27.79 31.48
N LYS A 354 5.33 -26.68 30.80
CA LYS A 354 4.96 -25.32 31.17
C LYS A 354 4.16 -24.63 30.08
N PRO A 355 3.29 -23.67 30.44
CA PRO A 355 2.57 -22.88 29.44
C PRO A 355 3.53 -22.04 28.58
N VAL A 356 3.20 -21.83 27.32
CA VAL A 356 4.10 -21.25 26.31
C VAL A 356 3.56 -19.93 25.75
N VAL A 357 4.47 -19.00 25.49
CA VAL A 357 4.28 -17.82 24.63
C VAL A 357 5.10 -17.99 23.36
N LEU A 358 4.43 -17.99 22.20
CA LEU A 358 5.07 -18.11 20.90
C LEU A 358 5.40 -16.72 20.33
N MET A 359 6.66 -16.50 19.98
CA MET A 359 7.18 -15.27 19.39
C MET A 359 7.54 -15.54 17.93
N LEU A 360 6.64 -15.20 17.00
CA LEU A 360 6.73 -15.52 15.59
C LEU A 360 7.24 -14.31 14.80
N GLN A 361 8.41 -14.47 14.17
CA GLN A 361 9.04 -13.46 13.32
C GLN A 361 9.24 -14.01 11.91
N SER A 362 8.77 -13.25 10.93
CA SER A 362 9.04 -13.50 9.51
C SER A 362 9.64 -12.27 8.82
N HIS A 363 10.36 -12.44 7.72
CA HIS A 363 10.74 -11.31 6.87
C HIS A 363 9.68 -11.07 5.80
N ARG A 364 9.31 -12.11 5.06
CA ARG A 364 8.20 -12.12 4.10
C ARG A 364 6.88 -12.47 4.78
N MET A 365 5.77 -12.08 4.17
CA MET A 365 4.44 -12.47 4.63
C MET A 365 4.27 -13.99 4.55
N VAL A 366 3.79 -14.60 5.63
CA VAL A 366 3.51 -16.04 5.69
C VAL A 366 2.19 -16.34 6.40
N THR A 367 1.68 -17.56 6.20
CA THR A 367 0.64 -18.15 7.03
C THR A 367 1.27 -19.10 8.03
N TRP A 368 1.21 -18.77 9.32
CA TRP A 368 1.61 -19.72 10.37
C TRP A 368 0.47 -20.69 10.63
N ASN A 369 0.67 -21.96 10.33
CA ASN A 369 -0.27 -23.03 10.66
C ASN A 369 0.23 -23.79 11.88
N ILE A 370 -0.43 -23.61 13.03
CA ILE A 370 0.00 -24.19 14.31
C ILE A 370 -0.66 -25.56 14.48
N VAL A 371 0.16 -26.58 14.69
CA VAL A 371 -0.24 -27.95 14.96
C VAL A 371 0.29 -28.34 16.34
N ASN A 372 -0.63 -28.59 17.28
CA ASN A 372 -0.33 -28.78 18.70
C ASN A 372 -0.77 -30.17 19.18
N ASP A 373 -0.15 -31.20 18.60
CA ASP A 373 -0.49 -32.61 18.85
C ASP A 373 -0.35 -33.03 20.32
N TYR A 374 0.42 -32.27 21.12
CA TYR A 374 0.66 -32.53 22.55
C TYR A 374 -0.24 -31.71 23.49
N ASN A 375 -1.22 -30.96 22.98
CA ASN A 375 -2.10 -30.09 23.77
C ASN A 375 -1.34 -29.16 24.72
N VAL A 376 -0.21 -28.61 24.27
CA VAL A 376 0.57 -27.63 25.05
C VAL A 376 -0.29 -26.39 25.27
N GLU A 377 -0.29 -25.87 26.50
CA GLU A 377 -1.01 -24.65 26.82
C GLU A 377 -0.31 -23.42 26.21
N ILE A 378 -0.76 -22.98 25.04
CA ILE A 378 -0.26 -21.77 24.38
C ILE A 378 -1.05 -20.56 24.88
N LYS A 379 -0.50 -19.82 25.86
CA LYS A 379 -1.15 -18.64 26.46
C LYS A 379 -1.27 -17.48 25.48
N ALA A 380 -0.24 -17.25 24.67
CA ALA A 380 -0.20 -16.16 23.72
C ALA A 380 0.68 -16.46 22.50
N ILE A 381 0.34 -15.82 21.39
CA ILE A 381 1.08 -15.82 20.13
C ILE A 381 1.32 -14.37 19.75
N VAL A 382 2.57 -13.99 19.57
CA VAL A 382 2.97 -12.66 19.15
C VAL A 382 3.59 -12.77 17.76
N ALA A 383 3.03 -12.08 16.78
CA ALA A 383 3.47 -12.19 15.39
C ALA A 383 3.89 -10.84 14.80
N ASN A 384 5.02 -10.89 14.09
CA ASN A 384 5.48 -9.81 13.22
C ASN A 384 5.98 -10.35 11.88
N SER A 385 5.82 -9.53 10.84
CA SER A 385 6.54 -9.67 9.60
C SER A 385 7.13 -8.33 9.19
N THR A 386 8.32 -8.35 8.59
CA THR A 386 8.99 -7.12 8.14
C THR A 386 8.33 -6.49 6.91
N SER A 387 7.69 -7.29 6.06
CA SER A 387 7.13 -6.82 4.79
C SER A 387 5.65 -6.47 4.88
N MET A 388 4.79 -7.42 5.25
CA MET A 388 3.32 -7.29 5.33
C MET A 388 2.78 -8.25 6.39
N VAL A 389 1.59 -7.97 6.95
CA VAL A 389 1.00 -8.74 8.06
C VAL A 389 0.88 -10.24 7.71
N SER A 390 1.54 -11.08 8.50
CA SER A 390 1.37 -12.54 8.45
C SER A 390 0.05 -12.96 9.11
N SER A 391 -0.52 -14.07 8.68
CA SER A 391 -1.74 -14.64 9.29
C SER A 391 -1.42 -15.85 10.16
N ILE A 392 -2.27 -16.14 11.14
CA ILE A 392 -2.16 -17.31 12.03
C ILE A 392 -3.40 -18.19 11.86
N SER A 393 -3.20 -19.50 11.84
CA SER A 393 -4.23 -20.53 11.67
C SER A 393 -3.84 -21.80 12.45
N GLY A 394 -4.75 -22.78 12.50
CA GLY A 394 -4.53 -24.06 13.19
C GLY A 394 -5.05 -24.06 14.63
N ASP A 395 -4.40 -24.83 15.51
CA ASP A 395 -4.82 -24.98 16.90
C ASP A 395 -4.41 -23.77 17.77
N VAL A 396 -5.24 -22.73 17.70
CA VAL A 396 -5.00 -21.43 18.37
C VAL A 396 -6.22 -20.90 19.14
N LYS A 397 -7.30 -21.69 19.24
CA LYS A 397 -8.60 -21.21 19.75
C LYS A 397 -8.53 -20.65 21.18
N ASN A 398 -7.62 -21.18 22.00
CA ASN A 398 -7.45 -20.79 23.40
C ASN A 398 -6.30 -19.80 23.63
N SER A 399 -5.68 -19.29 22.55
CA SER A 399 -4.51 -18.42 22.63
C SER A 399 -4.86 -16.97 22.35
N LYS A 400 -4.28 -16.04 23.12
CA LYS A 400 -4.34 -14.61 22.79
C LYS A 400 -3.38 -14.31 21.64
N ILE A 401 -3.86 -13.68 20.57
CA ILE A 401 -3.03 -13.35 19.40
C ILE A 401 -2.75 -11.85 19.38
N PHE A 402 -1.47 -11.49 19.29
CA PHE A 402 -0.98 -10.11 19.23
C PHE A 402 -0.18 -9.91 17.95
N PHE A 403 -0.58 -8.93 17.13
CA PHE A 403 0.22 -8.47 16.00
C PHE A 403 0.97 -7.20 16.40
N THR A 404 2.19 -7.00 15.91
CA THR A 404 2.97 -5.80 16.22
C THR A 404 3.65 -5.24 14.98
N ASP A 405 3.84 -3.93 14.95
CA ASP A 405 4.64 -3.24 13.92
C ASP A 405 6.15 -3.35 14.18
N TYR A 406 6.54 -3.88 15.34
CA TYR A 406 7.93 -3.97 15.73
C TYR A 406 8.42 -5.43 15.69
N PRO A 407 9.63 -5.72 15.16
CA PRO A 407 10.19 -7.07 15.20
C PRO A 407 10.28 -7.63 16.62
N VAL A 408 9.66 -8.79 16.85
CA VAL A 408 9.63 -9.45 18.17
C VAL A 408 10.94 -10.15 18.51
N GLY A 409 11.75 -10.41 17.49
CA GLY A 409 13.10 -10.95 17.60
C GLY A 409 13.84 -10.78 16.28
N ARG A 410 15.12 -11.19 16.23
CA ARG A 410 15.91 -11.12 15.00
C ARG A 410 16.65 -12.43 14.77
N GLY A 411 16.80 -12.77 13.50
CA GLY A 411 17.53 -13.93 13.03
C GLY A 411 16.66 -15.17 12.91
N TYR A 412 17.09 -16.09 12.07
CA TYR A 412 16.39 -17.34 11.75
C TYR A 412 17.38 -18.51 11.72
N LYS A 413 18.53 -18.35 12.38
CA LYS A 413 19.47 -19.42 12.69
C LYS A 413 19.82 -19.29 14.15
N SER A 414 19.86 -20.38 14.90
CA SER A 414 20.16 -20.37 16.34
C SER A 414 21.52 -19.75 16.67
N GLY A 415 22.40 -19.62 15.67
CA GLY A 415 23.80 -19.24 15.85
C GLY A 415 24.68 -20.45 16.23
N LEU A 416 24.06 -21.60 16.54
CA LEU A 416 24.75 -22.86 16.76
C LEU A 416 25.07 -23.50 15.40
N GLU A 417 26.31 -23.92 15.21
CA GLU A 417 26.75 -24.58 13.98
C GLU A 417 26.29 -26.04 13.98
N GLU A 418 25.27 -26.36 13.19
CA GLU A 418 25.24 -27.68 12.58
C GLU A 418 26.15 -27.66 11.34
N LYS A 419 27.44 -27.92 11.58
CA LYS A 419 28.39 -28.46 10.58
C LYS A 419 28.65 -27.62 9.32
N ARG A 420 28.80 -26.30 9.42
CA ARG A 420 29.49 -25.54 8.37
C ARG A 420 30.39 -24.49 8.99
N ASN A 421 31.70 -24.64 8.76
CA ASN A 421 32.68 -23.56 8.82
C ASN A 421 32.10 -22.34 8.09
N GLN A 422 31.47 -21.43 8.82
CA GLN A 422 30.92 -20.20 8.25
C GLN A 422 32.15 -19.38 7.85
N LYS A 423 32.60 -19.54 6.59
CA LYS A 423 33.78 -18.85 6.04
C LYS A 423 33.47 -17.36 6.00
N CYS A 424 33.75 -16.70 7.11
CA CYS A 424 33.83 -15.26 7.20
C CYS A 424 34.97 -14.78 6.30
N LYS A 425 34.68 -13.87 5.39
CA LYS A 425 35.69 -13.20 4.56
C LYS A 425 35.55 -11.70 4.69
N CYS A 426 36.68 -11.00 4.74
CA CYS A 426 36.69 -9.55 4.50
C CYS A 426 36.54 -9.35 2.99
N ILE A 427 35.58 -8.54 2.56
CA ILE A 427 35.54 -8.01 1.19
C ILE A 427 36.12 -6.60 1.19
N ALA A 428 36.34 -6.05 -0.02
CA ALA A 428 36.84 -4.69 -0.20
C ALA A 428 36.08 -3.67 0.68
N ASN A 429 36.79 -2.62 1.09
CA ASN A 429 36.32 -1.60 2.04
C ASN A 429 36.14 -2.08 3.49
N GLY A 430 36.81 -3.17 3.88
CA GLY A 430 36.85 -3.65 5.27
C GLY A 430 35.50 -4.19 5.77
N ILE A 431 34.65 -4.66 4.88
CA ILE A 431 33.35 -5.24 5.22
C ILE A 431 33.53 -6.74 5.49
N LEU A 432 33.21 -7.19 6.71
CA LEU A 432 33.15 -8.62 7.03
C LEU A 432 31.83 -9.22 6.52
N THR A 433 31.91 -10.25 5.67
CA THR A 433 30.76 -11.08 5.30
C THR A 433 30.95 -12.51 5.78
N CYS A 434 30.00 -13.01 6.57
CA CYS A 434 30.04 -14.32 7.20
C CYS A 434 28.91 -15.20 6.66
N GLY A 435 28.93 -15.55 5.36
CA GLY A 435 27.85 -16.35 4.75
C GLY A 435 26.44 -15.74 4.91
N SER A 436 25.46 -16.32 4.23
CA SER A 436 24.10 -15.75 4.16
C SER A 436 23.27 -16.07 5.41
N SER A 437 23.30 -15.19 6.42
CA SER A 437 22.18 -14.86 7.33
C SER A 437 22.64 -14.17 8.62
N SER A 438 21.83 -13.25 9.15
CA SER A 438 21.90 -12.82 10.54
C SER A 438 21.56 -13.98 11.48
N GLY A 439 22.48 -14.31 12.40
CA GLY A 439 22.21 -15.22 13.50
C GLY A 439 21.11 -14.68 14.42
N PHE A 440 20.56 -15.56 15.24
CA PHE A 440 19.61 -15.21 16.29
C PHE A 440 20.23 -14.20 17.24
N ASP A 441 19.53 -13.08 17.45
CA ASP A 441 19.92 -12.09 18.45
C ASP A 441 19.31 -12.46 19.80
N ALA A 442 20.13 -13.12 20.62
CA ALA A 442 19.80 -13.57 21.96
C ALA A 442 19.38 -12.43 22.91
N ASP A 443 19.70 -11.17 22.60
CA ASP A 443 19.45 -10.03 23.47
C ASP A 443 18.11 -9.33 23.20
N THR A 444 17.56 -9.44 21.98
CA THR A 444 16.40 -8.64 21.56
C THR A 444 15.18 -8.88 22.47
N ILE A 445 14.84 -10.15 22.72
CA ILE A 445 13.68 -10.52 23.54
C ILE A 445 13.91 -10.20 25.03
N PRO A 446 15.05 -10.59 25.65
CA PRO A 446 15.35 -10.19 27.04
C PRO A 446 15.35 -8.68 27.26
N LYS A 447 15.93 -7.88 26.35
CA LYS A 447 15.91 -6.42 26.47
C LYS A 447 14.50 -5.85 26.40
N MET A 448 13.58 -6.51 25.69
CA MET A 448 12.20 -6.06 25.56
C MET A 448 11.32 -6.52 26.72
N PHE A 449 11.47 -7.75 27.21
CA PHE A 449 10.53 -8.36 28.15
C PHE A 449 11.14 -8.76 29.49
N GLY A 450 12.45 -8.54 29.70
CA GLY A 450 13.16 -8.99 30.90
C GLY A 450 13.28 -10.51 31.03
N LYS A 451 12.99 -11.27 29.97
CA LYS A 451 12.90 -12.73 30.01
C LYS A 451 13.66 -13.38 28.84
N LYS A 452 14.50 -14.37 29.16
CA LYS A 452 15.17 -15.23 28.17
C LYS A 452 14.18 -16.21 27.55
N ILE A 453 14.39 -16.51 26.26
CA ILE A 453 13.64 -17.59 25.60
C ILE A 453 14.14 -18.94 26.10
N ARG A 454 13.26 -19.94 26.09
CA ARG A 454 13.58 -21.34 26.43
C ARG A 454 13.54 -22.27 25.22
N GLY A 455 13.02 -21.80 24.10
CA GLY A 455 12.95 -22.56 22.86
C GLY A 455 13.25 -21.69 21.64
N PHE A 456 14.06 -22.19 20.72
CA PHE A 456 14.38 -21.54 19.46
C PHE A 456 14.05 -22.46 18.28
N SER A 457 13.48 -21.88 17.22
CA SER A 457 13.35 -22.50 15.89
C SER A 457 13.65 -21.47 14.82
N GLY A 458 14.30 -21.89 13.74
CA GLY A 458 14.44 -20.98 12.62
C GLY A 458 15.16 -21.57 11.42
N LYS A 459 14.77 -21.06 10.25
CA LYS A 459 15.40 -21.38 8.96
C LYS A 459 15.20 -20.22 8.00
N TYR A 460 16.10 -20.05 7.04
CA TYR A 460 15.91 -19.03 5.99
C TYR A 460 14.61 -19.29 5.22
N ARG A 461 14.50 -20.46 4.58
CA ARG A 461 13.32 -20.93 3.87
C ARG A 461 12.83 -22.23 4.51
N THR A 462 11.52 -22.38 4.73
CA THR A 462 10.98 -23.66 5.20
C THR A 462 9.50 -23.86 4.89
N ALA A 463 9.06 -25.11 4.75
CA ALA A 463 7.65 -25.50 4.73
C ALA A 463 7.13 -25.91 6.13
N ILE A 464 8.03 -26.40 6.99
CA ILE A 464 7.68 -26.99 8.29
C ILE A 464 8.79 -26.75 9.32
N LEU A 465 8.43 -26.54 10.58
CA LEU A 465 9.37 -26.47 11.71
C LEU A 465 8.80 -27.20 12.93
N ALA A 466 9.63 -27.98 13.61
CA ALA A 466 9.38 -28.36 15.00
C ALA A 466 9.61 -27.14 15.89
N VAL A 467 8.77 -26.92 16.92
CA VAL A 467 8.89 -25.75 17.80
C VAL A 467 8.88 -26.17 19.27
N PRO A 468 10.01 -26.04 20.00
CA PRO A 468 11.31 -25.59 19.52
C PRO A 468 12.12 -26.69 18.81
N GLN A 469 13.05 -26.28 17.93
CA GLN A 469 14.12 -27.16 17.42
C GLN A 469 15.30 -27.25 18.40
N VAL A 470 15.55 -26.17 19.15
CA VAL A 470 16.64 -26.04 20.12
C VAL A 470 16.07 -25.61 21.46
N GLN A 471 16.33 -26.40 22.50
CA GLN A 471 16.02 -26.04 23.89
C GLN A 471 17.12 -25.13 24.43
N MET A 472 16.78 -23.89 24.79
CA MET A 472 17.74 -22.85 25.15
C MET A 472 18.14 -22.95 26.62
N SER A 473 19.36 -23.45 26.85
CA SER A 473 20.02 -23.51 28.17
C SER A 473 21.04 -22.38 28.35
N ASP A 474 21.49 -22.15 29.59
CA ASP A 474 22.54 -21.15 29.84
C ASP A 474 23.86 -21.50 29.15
N LYS A 475 24.16 -22.79 28.95
CA LYS A 475 25.29 -23.26 28.14
C LYS A 475 25.19 -22.73 26.70
N ILE A 476 24.02 -22.87 26.08
CA ILE A 476 23.79 -22.39 24.70
C ILE A 476 23.91 -20.87 24.61
N TYR A 477 23.40 -20.14 25.61
CA TYR A 477 23.57 -18.68 25.66
C TYR A 477 25.05 -18.27 25.68
N ARG A 478 25.88 -18.95 26.48
CA ARG A 478 27.33 -18.71 26.51
C ARG A 478 27.98 -19.03 25.16
N GLU A 479 27.60 -20.12 24.50
CA GLU A 479 28.12 -20.48 23.17
C GLU A 479 27.79 -19.40 22.12
N ILE A 480 26.58 -18.84 22.15
CA ILE A 480 26.17 -17.74 21.27
C ILE A 480 27.00 -16.48 21.56
N GLU A 481 27.23 -16.15 22.82
CA GLU A 481 28.00 -14.98 23.24
C GLU A 481 29.47 -15.08 22.80
N VAL A 482 30.14 -16.20 23.07
CA VAL A 482 31.51 -16.47 22.61
C VAL A 482 31.63 -16.35 21.08
N ARG A 483 30.62 -16.85 20.35
CA ARG A 483 30.59 -16.74 18.89
C ARG A 483 30.44 -15.28 18.44
N LYS A 484 29.58 -14.50 19.11
CA LYS A 484 29.38 -13.08 18.82
C LYS A 484 30.68 -12.30 19.02
N GLU A 485 31.37 -12.51 20.13
CA GLU A 485 32.68 -11.91 20.39
C GLU A 485 33.71 -12.26 19.32
N LYS A 486 33.78 -13.53 18.90
CA LYS A 486 34.66 -13.97 17.80
C LYS A 486 34.34 -13.24 16.49
N ILE A 487 33.07 -13.10 16.13
CA ILE A 487 32.64 -12.39 14.91
C ILE A 487 32.97 -10.90 15.02
N ASP A 488 32.76 -10.29 16.18
CA ASP A 488 33.04 -8.87 16.41
C ASP A 488 34.55 -8.58 16.36
N ALA A 489 35.38 -9.48 16.91
CA ALA A 489 36.84 -9.42 16.76
C ALA A 489 37.28 -9.55 15.29
N LEU A 490 36.68 -10.47 14.53
CA LEU A 490 36.93 -10.59 13.08
C LEU A 490 36.49 -9.31 12.34
N ARG A 491 35.36 -8.72 12.73
CA ARG A 491 34.85 -7.49 12.10
C ARG A 491 35.80 -6.33 12.35
N ALA A 492 36.26 -6.17 13.60
CA ALA A 492 37.24 -5.15 13.97
C ALA A 492 38.55 -5.31 13.16
N LYS A 493 39.02 -6.54 12.96
CA LYS A 493 40.17 -6.84 12.09
C LYS A 493 39.91 -6.45 10.64
N CYS A 494 38.75 -6.80 10.05
CA CYS A 494 38.42 -6.39 8.68
C CYS A 494 38.34 -4.86 8.52
N THR A 495 37.76 -4.15 9.49
CA THR A 495 37.59 -2.70 9.39
C THR A 495 38.88 -1.90 9.55
N LYS A 496 39.93 -2.49 10.16
CA LYS A 496 41.26 -1.86 10.26
C LYS A 496 41.98 -1.78 8.90
N ASN A 497 41.61 -2.61 7.93
CA ASN A 497 42.17 -2.60 6.57
C ASN A 497 41.44 -1.63 5.62
N LYS A 498 41.11 -0.40 6.06
CA LYS A 498 40.33 0.55 5.26
C LYS A 498 41.18 1.64 4.61
N GLN A 499 41.41 1.49 3.31
CA GLN A 499 40.90 2.36 2.22
C GLN A 499 41.70 2.04 0.96
N ILE A 500 41.14 1.26 0.05
CA ILE A 500 41.57 1.35 -1.36
C ILE A 500 40.74 2.51 -1.89
N ASN A 501 41.32 3.70 -2.01
CA ASN A 501 40.67 4.76 -2.77
C ASN A 501 40.85 4.45 -4.28
N THR A 502 40.08 5.10 -5.13
CA THR A 502 40.14 4.85 -6.59
C THR A 502 41.50 5.18 -7.21
N GLU A 503 42.29 6.05 -6.59
CA GLU A 503 43.64 6.41 -7.06
C GLU A 503 44.72 5.39 -6.64
N ASP A 504 44.54 4.71 -5.51
CA ASP A 504 45.43 3.65 -5.01
C ASP A 504 45.08 2.27 -5.56
N LEU A 505 44.06 2.17 -6.43
CA LEU A 505 43.66 0.89 -7.06
C LEU A 505 44.67 0.42 -8.12
N PHE A 506 45.48 1.33 -8.66
CA PHE A 506 46.46 1.07 -9.73
C PHE A 506 47.92 1.41 -9.35
N ARG A 507 48.18 1.78 -8.09
CA ARG A 507 49.52 1.81 -7.52
C ARG A 507 49.87 0.43 -6.97
#